data_AF-A0A151UF84-F1
#
_entry.id   AF-A0A151UF84-F1
#
_cell.length_a   1.000
_cell.length_b   1.000
_cell.length_c   1.000
_cell.angle_alpha   90.00
_cell.angle_beta   90.00
_cell.angle_gamma   90.00
#
_symmetry.space_group_name_H-M   'P 1'
#
loop_
_entity.id
_entity.type
_entity.pdbx_description
1 polymer ?
#
loop_
_entity_poly.entity_id
_entity_poly.type
_entity_poly.pdbx_seq_one_letter_code
_entity_poly.pdbx_strand_id
1 'polypeptide(L)'
;MEENESIQTMFRRFQTIVNELSFLGRTYENFDHIDKLLRSLPRKWRPQVTALRASKNLKNLSLEEIIGLLKVHELELQQDDAGRKLKSIALSVQKTKSTPLSSNSLKAEETLDESCGV
;
A
#
# COMPACT_ATOMS: atom_id res chain seq x y z
N MET A 1 -10.37 -3.90 -15.55
CA MET A 1 -8.94 -4.26 -15.63
C MET A 1 -8.73 -5.48 -14.75
N GLU A 2 -8.04 -6.49 -15.27
CA GLU A 2 -7.73 -7.70 -14.50
C GLU A 2 -6.63 -7.42 -13.46
N GLU A 3 -6.53 -8.23 -12.41
CA GLU A 3 -5.60 -7.98 -11.30
C GLU A 3 -4.12 -8.03 -11.71
N ASN A 4 -3.81 -8.83 -12.73
CA ASN A 4 -2.48 -9.09 -13.30
C ASN A 4 -2.24 -8.39 -14.63
N GLU A 5 -3.19 -7.59 -15.11
CA GLU A 5 -3.02 -6.78 -16.31
C GLU A 5 -2.15 -5.55 -15.99
N SER A 6 -1.30 -5.13 -16.94
CA SER A 6 -0.54 -3.87 -16.80
C SER A 6 -1.42 -2.67 -17.15
N ILE A 7 -1.12 -1.51 -16.56
CA ILE A 7 -1.81 -0.25 -16.90
C ILE A 7 -1.65 0.08 -18.38
N GLN A 8 -0.49 -0.22 -18.97
CA GLN A 8 -0.24 0.00 -20.40
C GLN A 8 -1.19 -0.82 -21.28
N THR A 9 -1.36 -2.11 -20.95
CA THR A 9 -2.28 -3.00 -21.68
C THR A 9 -3.72 -2.50 -21.53
N MET A 10 -4.13 -2.17 -20.30
CA MET A 10 -5.46 -1.64 -20.02
C MET A 10 -5.73 -0.34 -20.79
N PHE A 11 -4.77 0.59 -20.78
CA PHE A 11 -4.89 1.87 -21.46
C PHE A 11 -5.01 1.72 -22.98
N ARG A 12 -4.26 0.79 -23.60
CA ARG A 12 -4.44 0.49 -25.02
C ARG A 12 -5.85 0.04 -25.35
N ARG A 13 -6.43 -0.87 -24.55
CA ARG A 13 -7.83 -1.32 -24.74
C ARG A 13 -8.81 -0.17 -24.56
N PHE A 14 -8.58 0.68 -23.57
CA PHE A 14 -9.37 1.89 -23.37
C PHE A 14 -9.33 2.81 -24.60
N GLN A 15 -8.15 3.06 -25.17
CA GLN A 15 -8.01 3.87 -26.39
C GLN A 15 -8.72 3.25 -27.60
N THR A 16 -8.64 1.93 -27.78
CA THR A 16 -9.41 1.23 -28.83
C THR A 16 -10.91 1.49 -28.70
N ILE A 17 -11.46 1.34 -27.49
CA ILE A 17 -12.88 1.57 -27.22
C ILE A 17 -13.26 3.05 -27.45
N VAL A 18 -12.44 4.00 -27.00
CA VAL A 18 -12.68 5.44 -27.23
C VAL A 18 -12.68 5.77 -28.72
N ASN A 19 -11.77 5.18 -29.49
CA ASN A 19 -11.70 5.39 -30.94
C ASN A 19 -12.94 4.81 -31.65
N GLU A 20 -13.37 3.60 -31.27
CA GLU A 20 -14.61 3.00 -31.81
C GLU A 20 -15.84 3.84 -31.46
N LEU A 21 -15.93 4.36 -30.23
CA LEU A 21 -17.03 5.25 -29.82
C LEU A 21 -17.03 6.56 -30.60
N SER A 22 -15.85 7.13 -30.84
CA SER A 22 -15.69 8.33 -31.68
C SER A 22 -16.14 8.08 -33.12
N PHE A 23 -15.80 6.92 -33.69
CA PHE A 23 -16.26 6.50 -35.02
C PHE A 23 -17.79 6.37 -35.10
N LEU A 24 -18.43 5.93 -34.00
CA LEU A 24 -19.89 5.86 -33.87
C LEU A 24 -20.55 7.22 -33.56
N GLY A 25 -19.78 8.32 -33.51
CA GLY A 25 -20.28 9.67 -33.24
C GLY A 25 -20.53 9.98 -31.77
N ARG A 26 -20.07 9.14 -30.84
CA ARG A 26 -20.11 9.42 -29.39
C ARG A 26 -18.75 9.93 -28.92
N THR A 27 -18.64 11.22 -28.73
CA THR A 27 -17.47 11.86 -28.14
C THR A 27 -17.67 12.07 -26.64
N TYR A 28 -16.58 12.05 -25.87
CA TYR A 28 -16.57 12.34 -24.44
C TYR A 28 -15.52 13.42 -24.16
N GLU A 29 -15.76 14.21 -23.12
CA GLU A 29 -14.77 15.17 -22.66
C GLU A 29 -13.58 14.47 -22.00
N ASN A 30 -12.45 15.17 -21.90
CA ASN A 30 -11.25 14.62 -21.26
C ASN A 30 -11.51 14.18 -19.81
N PHE A 31 -12.33 14.93 -19.08
CA PHE A 31 -12.73 14.57 -17.71
C PHE A 31 -13.50 13.24 -17.65
N ASP A 32 -14.41 13.01 -18.61
CA ASP A 32 -15.17 11.76 -18.68
C ASP A 32 -14.28 10.57 -19.01
N HIS A 33 -13.30 10.76 -19.91
CA HIS A 33 -12.30 9.73 -20.18
C HIS A 33 -11.52 9.36 -18.91
N ILE A 34 -11.09 10.37 -18.16
CA ILE A 34 -10.36 10.20 -16.91
C ILE A 34 -11.22 9.46 -15.86
N ASP A 35 -12.46 9.88 -15.62
CA ASP A 35 -13.30 9.24 -14.61
C ASP A 35 -13.65 7.78 -14.99
N LYS A 36 -13.92 7.52 -16.28
CA LYS A 36 -14.13 6.15 -16.79
C LYS A 36 -12.88 5.29 -16.61
N LEU A 37 -11.70 5.83 -16.92
CA LEU A 37 -10.42 5.14 -16.73
C LEU A 37 -10.20 4.80 -15.25
N LEU A 38 -10.34 5.77 -14.35
CA LEU A 38 -10.14 5.57 -12.92
C LEU A 38 -11.16 4.59 -12.31
N ARG A 39 -12.40 4.56 -12.83
CA ARG A 39 -13.43 3.58 -12.44
C ARG A 39 -13.11 2.16 -12.89
N SER A 40 -12.33 1.99 -13.95
CA SER A 40 -11.99 0.68 -14.52
C SER A 40 -10.83 -0.03 -13.80
N LEU A 41 -10.13 0.69 -12.92
CA LEU A 41 -9.00 0.18 -12.13
C LEU A 41 -9.47 -0.77 -11.02
N PRO A 42 -8.68 -1.83 -10.71
CA PRO A 42 -9.03 -2.80 -9.68
C PRO A 42 -8.89 -2.21 -8.27
N ARG A 43 -9.43 -2.93 -7.26
CA ARG A 43 -9.54 -2.44 -5.87
C ARG A 43 -8.21 -2.00 -5.25
N LYS A 44 -7.09 -2.61 -5.66
CA LYS A 44 -5.73 -2.24 -5.23
C LYS A 44 -5.36 -0.77 -5.50
N TRP A 45 -5.98 -0.15 -6.50
CA TRP A 45 -5.74 1.25 -6.87
C TRP A 45 -6.62 2.26 -6.12
N ARG A 46 -7.57 1.81 -5.27
CA ARG A 46 -8.48 2.72 -4.58
C ARG A 46 -7.79 3.82 -3.76
N PRO A 47 -6.68 3.55 -3.03
CA PRO A 47 -5.95 4.61 -2.33
C PRO A 47 -5.47 5.70 -3.30
N GLN A 48 -4.85 5.30 -4.41
CA GLN A 48 -4.33 6.21 -5.43
C GLN A 48 -5.45 7.00 -6.13
N VAL A 49 -6.56 6.34 -6.50
CA VAL A 49 -7.74 7.00 -7.08
C VAL A 49 -8.35 8.01 -6.11
N THR A 50 -8.37 7.69 -4.82
CA THR A 50 -8.91 8.60 -3.78
C THR A 50 -8.02 9.82 -3.61
N ALA A 51 -6.69 9.62 -3.55
CA ALA A 51 -5.72 10.71 -3.48
C ALA A 51 -5.81 11.64 -4.70
N LEU A 52 -5.91 11.06 -5.90
CA LEU A 52 -6.12 11.79 -7.15
C LEU A 52 -7.39 12.65 -7.08
N ARG A 53 -8.52 12.08 -6.65
CA ARG A 53 -9.80 12.80 -6.50
C ARG A 53 -9.76 13.89 -5.42
N ALA A 54 -9.09 13.63 -4.31
CA ALA A 54 -8.97 14.58 -3.21
C ALA A 54 -8.10 15.79 -3.57
N SER A 55 -7.11 15.62 -4.46
CA SER A 55 -6.14 16.65 -4.80
C SER A 55 -6.69 17.86 -5.57
N LYS A 56 -8.00 17.90 -5.92
CA LYS A 56 -8.66 18.91 -6.78
C LYS A 56 -8.02 19.10 -8.18
N ASN A 57 -6.88 18.47 -8.47
CA ASN A 57 -6.13 18.60 -9.72
C ASN A 57 -6.69 17.74 -10.85
N LEU A 58 -7.64 16.84 -10.57
CA LEU A 58 -8.13 15.85 -11.53
C LEU A 58 -8.75 16.46 -12.80
N LYS A 59 -9.28 17.69 -12.72
CA LYS A 59 -9.83 18.43 -13.86
C LYS A 59 -8.75 19.18 -14.67
N ASN A 60 -7.62 19.47 -14.04
CA ASN A 60 -6.52 20.23 -14.65
C ASN A 60 -5.47 19.31 -15.28
N LEU A 61 -5.46 18.04 -14.91
CA LEU A 61 -4.56 17.02 -15.44
C LEU A 61 -5.08 16.47 -16.78
N SER A 62 -4.16 16.31 -17.71
CA SER A 62 -4.37 15.56 -18.95
C SER A 62 -4.46 14.05 -18.67
N LEU A 63 -5.09 13.33 -19.61
CA LEU A 63 -5.16 11.87 -19.55
C LEU A 63 -3.77 11.23 -19.50
N GLU A 64 -2.81 11.81 -20.22
CA GLU A 64 -1.43 11.32 -20.29
C GLU A 64 -0.70 11.46 -18.95
N GLU A 65 -0.88 12.58 -18.25
CA GLU A 65 -0.31 12.79 -16.91
C GLU A 65 -0.86 11.77 -15.91
N ILE A 66 -2.17 11.52 -15.93
CA ILE A 66 -2.80 10.51 -15.04
C ILE A 66 -2.26 9.12 -15.34
N ILE A 67 -2.09 8.78 -16.61
CA ILE A 67 -1.49 7.51 -17.02
C ILE A 67 -0.01 7.43 -16.60
N GLY A 68 0.73 8.54 -16.65
CA GLY A 68 2.10 8.63 -16.11
C GLY A 68 2.15 8.33 -14.62
N LEU A 69 1.31 9.02 -13.83
CA LEU A 69 1.20 8.81 -12.37
C LEU A 69 0.82 7.37 -12.02
N LEU A 70 -0.13 6.80 -12.76
CA LEU A 70 -0.55 5.41 -12.59
C LEU A 70 0.60 4.43 -12.87
N LYS A 71 1.39 4.63 -13.92
CA LYS A 71 2.56 3.78 -14.23
C LYS A 71 3.66 3.88 -13.17
N VAL A 72 3.95 5.07 -12.66
CA VAL A 72 4.93 5.25 -11.57
C VAL A 72 4.49 4.44 -10.35
N HIS A 73 3.23 4.56 -9.96
CA HIS A 73 2.69 3.78 -8.84
C HIS A 73 2.65 2.27 -9.10
N GLU A 74 2.47 1.85 -10.37
CA GLU A 74 2.58 0.42 -10.75
C GLU A 74 3.96 -0.15 -10.44
N LEU A 75 5.01 0.61 -10.77
CA LEU A 75 6.40 0.22 -10.52
C LEU A 75 6.73 0.17 -9.03
N GLU A 76 6.18 1.10 -8.23
CA GLU A 76 6.29 1.08 -6.77
C GLU A 76 5.61 -0.16 -6.17
N LEU A 77 4.38 -0.47 -6.63
CA LEU A 77 3.63 -1.63 -6.15
C LEU A 77 4.37 -2.95 -6.44
N GLN A 78 5.02 -3.05 -7.62
CA GLN A 78 5.83 -4.22 -8.00
C GLN A 78 7.05 -4.40 -7.09
N GLN A 79 7.69 -3.32 -6.64
CA GLN A 79 8.80 -3.38 -5.69
C GLN A 79 8.33 -3.85 -4.30
N ASP A 80 7.19 -3.36 -3.83
CA ASP A 80 6.62 -3.73 -2.54
C ASP A 80 6.15 -5.20 -2.48
N ASP A 81 5.60 -5.74 -3.58
CA ASP A 81 5.23 -7.16 -3.66
C ASP A 81 6.45 -8.10 -3.64
N ALA A 82 7.59 -7.67 -4.19
CA ALA A 82 8.86 -8.39 -4.04
C ALA A 82 9.39 -8.33 -2.60
N GLY A 83 9.22 -7.19 -1.92
CA GLY A 83 9.66 -6.99 -0.53
C GLY A 83 8.78 -7.69 0.52
N ARG A 84 7.47 -7.82 0.28
CA ARG A 84 6.52 -8.44 1.24
C ARG A 84 6.65 -9.96 1.33
N LYS A 85 7.09 -10.65 0.27
CA LYS A 85 7.36 -12.09 0.33
C LYS A 85 8.52 -12.45 1.27
N LEU A 86 9.41 -11.51 1.60
CA LEU A 86 10.59 -11.73 2.45
C LEU A 86 10.38 -11.35 3.92
N LYS A 87 9.34 -10.59 4.27
CA LYS A 87 9.19 -10.00 5.63
C LYS A 87 8.02 -10.58 6.43
N SER A 88 7.77 -11.87 6.30
CA SER A 88 7.01 -12.61 7.32
C SER A 88 7.93 -12.85 8.53
N ILE A 89 8.07 -11.86 9.41
CA ILE A 89 8.66 -12.08 10.73
C ILE A 89 7.50 -11.97 11.72
N ALA A 90 7.00 -13.14 12.13
CA ALA A 90 5.96 -13.23 13.14
C ALA A 90 6.47 -12.64 14.47
N LEU A 91 5.76 -11.66 15.03
CA LEU A 91 6.02 -11.14 16.36
C LEU A 91 5.44 -12.11 17.41
N SER A 92 6.26 -13.01 17.91
CA SER A 92 5.87 -13.91 19.00
C SER A 92 5.84 -13.15 20.33
N VAL A 93 4.64 -12.92 20.85
CA VAL A 93 4.43 -12.48 22.24
C VAL A 93 4.79 -13.65 23.16
N GLN A 94 5.89 -13.54 23.91
CA GLN A 94 6.16 -14.47 25.01
C GLN A 94 5.24 -14.10 26.16
N LYS A 95 4.21 -14.93 26.36
CA LYS A 95 3.31 -14.82 27.51
C LYS A 95 4.11 -15.18 28.76
N THR A 96 4.41 -14.18 29.58
CA THR A 96 4.84 -14.39 30.97
C THR A 96 3.76 -15.22 31.67
N LYS A 97 4.14 -16.44 32.09
CA LYS A 97 3.41 -17.19 33.11
C LYS A 97 4.38 -17.51 34.22
N SER A 98 4.13 -16.89 35.35
CA SER A 98 4.78 -17.10 36.62
C SER A 98 4.70 -18.56 37.09
N THR A 99 5.88 -19.06 37.51
CA THR A 99 6.17 -19.92 38.69
C THR A 99 5.80 -21.42 38.68
N PRO A 100 6.46 -22.29 39.49
CA PRO A 100 7.90 -22.41 39.80
C PRO A 100 8.40 -23.88 39.95
N LEU A 101 9.70 -24.16 39.75
CA LEU A 101 10.44 -25.22 40.49
C LEU A 101 11.95 -24.96 40.40
N SER A 102 12.51 -24.30 41.43
CA SER A 102 13.53 -24.82 42.38
C SER A 102 14.93 -25.05 41.78
N SER A 103 16.06 -24.58 42.30
CA SER A 103 16.42 -23.63 43.37
C SER A 103 17.94 -23.72 43.51
N ASN A 104 18.71 -22.76 43.00
CA ASN A 104 20.06 -22.50 43.53
C ASN A 104 20.46 -21.07 43.16
N SER A 105 20.35 -20.20 44.17
CA SER A 105 20.58 -18.78 44.17
C SER A 105 22.05 -18.42 43.91
N LEU A 106 22.25 -17.44 43.04
CA LEU A 106 23.48 -16.67 42.90
C LEU A 106 23.70 -15.84 44.16
N LYS A 107 24.90 -15.97 44.73
CA LYS A 107 25.41 -15.15 45.83
C LYS A 107 25.68 -13.74 45.29
N ALA A 108 24.89 -12.77 45.75
CA ALA A 108 25.27 -11.36 45.73
C ALA A 108 25.60 -10.98 47.18
N GLU A 109 26.81 -10.49 47.40
CA GLU A 109 27.17 -9.76 48.60
C GLU A 109 26.38 -8.46 48.67
N GLU A 110 25.77 -8.19 49.82
CA GLU A 110 25.74 -6.85 50.39
C GLU A 110 25.75 -7.00 51.92
N THR A 111 26.86 -6.62 52.53
CA THR A 111 27.07 -6.64 53.98
C THR A 111 26.40 -5.42 54.61
N LEU A 112 25.47 -5.67 55.53
CA LEU A 112 24.98 -4.71 56.51
C LEU A 112 26.08 -4.42 57.55
N ASP A 113 26.34 -3.15 57.84
CA ASP A 113 26.99 -2.75 59.09
C ASP A 113 26.00 -1.92 59.91
N GLU A 114 25.53 -2.54 60.99
CA GLU A 114 24.80 -1.91 62.08
C GLU A 114 25.82 -1.64 63.18
N SER A 115 26.09 -0.37 63.48
CA SER A 115 26.94 0.02 64.61
C SER A 115 26.10 0.46 65.80
N CYS A 116 26.51 -0.08 66.94
CA CYS A 116 25.84 -0.19 68.23
C CYS A 116 25.71 1.16 68.98
N GLY A 117 24.63 1.33 69.75
CA GLY A 117 24.48 2.42 70.71
C GLY A 117 23.57 2.05 71.87
N VAL A 118 24.17 1.74 73.02
CA VAL A 118 23.59 1.90 74.36
C VAL A 118 24.56 2.75 75.17
#